data_AF-A0A952HV74-F1
#
_entry.id   AF-A0A952HV74-F1
#
_cell.length_a   1.000
_cell.length_b   1.000
_cell.length_c   1.000
_cell.angle_alpha   90.00
_cell.angle_beta   90.00
_cell.angle_gamma   90.00
#
_symmetry.space_group_name_H-M   'P 1'
#
loop_
_entity.id
_entity.type
_entity.pdbx_description
1 polymer ?
#
loop_
_entity_poly.entity_id
_entity_poly.type
_entity_poly.pdbx_seq_one_letter_code
_entity_poly.pdbx_strand_id
1 'polypeptide(L)'
;MVNLKKNLIIMIFAAIMLLNFVMPINRLNQNAFGSSVIVAVPSCILSNTASQDPIGVIIFQVGSSTFTINGESKTFDTPPVIKNGRTLLPIKPLIESLNGFVFWSPSERKVTVNFGDKNIELW
;
A
#
# COMPACT_ATOMS: atom_id res chain seq x y z
N MET A 1 -40.12 -28.43 10.02
CA MET A 1 -39.49 -27.34 10.83
C MET A 1 -37.98 -27.54 11.02
N VAL A 2 -37.24 -28.13 10.05
CA VAL A 2 -35.81 -28.50 10.22
C VAL A 2 -34.85 -27.52 9.51
N ASN A 3 -35.34 -26.71 8.55
CA ASN A 3 -34.49 -25.80 7.77
C ASN A 3 -34.10 -24.50 8.52
N LEU A 4 -34.85 -24.10 9.55
CA LEU A 4 -34.54 -22.87 10.29
C LEU A 4 -33.35 -23.04 11.26
N LYS A 5 -33.17 -24.25 11.81
CA LYS A 5 -32.05 -24.57 12.73
C LYS A 5 -30.70 -24.74 11.99
N LYS A 6 -30.71 -25.19 10.73
CA LYS A 6 -29.48 -25.32 9.91
C LYS A 6 -28.89 -23.95 9.54
N ASN A 7 -29.74 -23.00 9.17
CA ASN A 7 -29.30 -21.64 8.81
C ASN A 7 -28.76 -20.86 10.02
N LEU A 8 -29.28 -21.12 11.22
CA LEU A 8 -28.80 -20.50 12.45
C LEU A 8 -27.40 -21.01 12.85
N ILE A 9 -27.12 -22.31 12.68
CA ILE A 9 -25.78 -22.89 12.96
C ILE A 9 -24.72 -22.39 11.98
N ILE A 10 -25.07 -22.24 10.70
CA ILE A 10 -24.16 -21.70 9.68
C ILE A 10 -23.83 -20.22 9.95
N MET A 11 -24.80 -19.45 10.44
CA MET A 11 -24.57 -18.06 10.85
C MET A 11 -23.73 -17.92 12.12
N ILE A 12 -23.87 -18.82 13.09
CA ILE A 12 -23.05 -18.83 14.31
C ILE A 12 -21.59 -19.19 13.98
N PHE A 13 -21.36 -20.16 13.08
CA PHE A 13 -20.01 -20.48 12.61
C PHE A 13 -19.38 -19.33 11.81
N ALA A 14 -20.15 -18.64 10.96
CA ALA A 14 -19.66 -17.47 10.22
C ALA A 14 -19.33 -16.28 11.15
N ALA A 15 -20.11 -16.06 12.20
CA ALA A 15 -19.86 -15.00 13.20
C ALA A 15 -18.65 -15.30 14.09
N ILE A 16 -18.43 -16.56 14.48
CA ILE A 16 -17.25 -16.99 15.25
C ILE A 16 -15.96 -16.88 14.43
N MET A 17 -16.03 -17.11 13.11
CA MET A 17 -14.89 -16.98 12.22
C MET A 17 -14.51 -15.50 11.94
N LEU A 18 -15.48 -14.58 12.00
CA LEU A 18 -15.25 -13.14 11.77
C LEU A 18 -14.80 -12.37 13.02
N LEU A 19 -15.01 -12.89 14.24
CA LEU A 19 -14.67 -12.15 15.47
C LEU A 19 -13.32 -12.47 16.12
N ASN A 20 -12.60 -13.51 15.66
CA ASN A 20 -11.28 -13.85 16.21
C ASN A 20 -10.10 -13.49 15.28
N PHE A 21 -10.35 -12.75 14.20
CA PHE A 21 -9.30 -12.10 13.42
C PHE A 21 -9.00 -10.69 13.96
N VAL A 22 -8.78 -10.58 15.27
CA VAL A 22 -7.94 -9.50 15.81
C VAL A 22 -6.53 -10.05 15.72
N MET A 23 -5.75 -9.52 14.78
CA MET A 23 -4.31 -9.75 14.78
C MET A 23 -3.74 -9.26 16.13
N PRO A 24 -2.84 -10.01 16.77
CA PRO A 24 -2.13 -9.52 17.94
C PRO A 24 -1.31 -8.31 17.53
N ILE A 25 -1.58 -7.16 18.15
CA ILE A 25 -0.68 -6.01 18.09
C ILE A 25 0.62 -6.51 18.71
N ASN A 26 1.65 -6.59 17.87
CA ASN A 26 2.96 -7.11 18.18
C ASN A 26 3.42 -6.62 19.56
N ARG A 27 3.59 -7.58 20.47
CA ARG A 27 4.05 -7.34 21.84
C ARG A 27 5.48 -6.80 21.80
N LEU A 28 5.64 -5.66 22.47
CA LEU A 28 6.86 -5.16 23.08
C LEU A 28 7.95 -4.72 22.09
N ASN A 29 7.89 -3.42 21.79
CA ASN A 29 9.10 -2.61 21.70
C ASN A 29 10.02 -2.95 22.89
N GLN A 30 11.23 -3.45 22.60
CA GLN A 30 12.28 -3.72 23.58
C GLN A 30 13.04 -2.45 23.96
N ASN A 31 12.33 -1.38 24.27
CA ASN A 31 12.90 -0.28 25.01
C ASN A 31 12.74 -0.55 26.51
N ALA A 32 13.56 -1.49 26.98
CA ALA A 32 14.07 -1.47 28.34
C ALA A 32 14.84 -0.15 28.53
N PHE A 33 14.13 0.94 28.78
CA PHE A 33 14.70 2.16 29.35
C PHE A 33 14.99 1.90 30.83
N GLY A 34 15.99 1.06 31.07
CA GLY A 34 16.74 1.10 32.32
C GLY A 34 17.59 2.37 32.31
N SER A 35 17.49 3.13 33.39
CA SER A 35 18.25 4.35 33.69
C SER A 35 17.77 5.62 32.98
N SER A 36 16.96 6.39 33.71
CA SER A 36 16.76 7.82 33.50
C SER A 36 18.10 8.54 33.33
N VAL A 37 18.34 9.12 32.16
CA VAL A 37 19.31 10.21 32.01
C VAL A 37 18.54 11.41 31.51
N ILE A 38 18.22 12.33 32.43
CA ILE A 38 17.72 13.66 32.07
C ILE A 38 18.94 14.46 31.63
N VAL A 39 19.21 14.49 30.33
CA VAL A 39 20.10 15.52 29.77
C VAL A 39 19.22 16.74 29.54
N ALA A 40 19.45 17.81 30.31
CA ALA A 40 18.86 19.11 30.02
C ALA A 40 19.52 19.66 28.74
N VAL A 41 18.98 19.28 27.59
CA VAL A 41 19.35 19.88 26.32
C VAL A 41 18.52 21.17 26.17
N PRO A 42 19.12 22.35 25.97
CA PRO A 42 18.36 23.54 25.62
C PRO A 42 17.53 23.24 24.37
N SER A 43 16.28 23.68 24.36
CA SER A 43 15.20 23.33 23.41
C SER A 43 15.46 23.65 21.93
N CYS A 44 16.69 24.00 21.53
CA CYS A 44 17.00 24.53 20.21
C CYS A 44 17.62 23.54 19.22
N ILE A 45 17.94 22.29 19.58
CA ILE A 45 18.42 21.30 18.58
C ILE A 45 17.68 19.98 18.73
N LEU A 46 16.39 20.00 18.39
CA LEU A 46 15.71 18.82 17.87
C LEU A 46 15.15 19.12 16.47
N SER A 47 15.96 19.73 15.60
CA SER A 47 15.73 19.62 14.16
C SER A 47 16.38 18.33 13.66
N ASN A 48 15.89 17.19 14.16
CA ASN A 48 15.72 16.09 13.23
C ASN A 48 14.30 16.21 12.69
N THR A 49 14.11 17.18 11.79
CA THR A 49 13.22 16.95 10.65
C THR A 49 13.83 15.82 9.83
N ALA A 50 13.81 14.61 10.38
CA ALA A 50 13.45 13.49 9.56
C ALA A 50 11.95 13.69 9.34
N SER A 51 11.60 14.56 8.38
CA SER A 51 10.47 14.24 7.52
C SER A 51 10.88 12.92 6.87
N GLN A 52 10.67 11.82 7.58
CA GLN A 52 10.38 10.56 6.92
C GLN A 52 9.07 10.85 6.21
N ASP A 53 9.17 11.51 5.06
CA ASP A 53 8.30 11.14 3.96
C ASP A 53 8.50 9.63 3.89
N PRO A 54 7.47 8.84 4.23
CA PRO A 54 7.63 7.39 4.23
C PRO A 54 8.18 7.05 2.85
N ILE A 55 9.40 6.49 2.81
CA ILE A 55 10.02 6.10 1.55
C ILE A 55 9.10 5.05 0.95
N GLY A 56 8.29 5.45 -0.02
CA GLY A 56 7.38 4.57 -0.71
C GLY A 56 8.19 3.58 -1.52
N VAL A 57 8.33 2.34 -1.03
CA VAL A 57 9.08 1.29 -1.72
C VAL A 57 8.13 0.51 -2.59
N ILE A 58 8.33 0.60 -3.91
CA ILE A 58 7.55 -0.14 -4.89
C ILE A 58 8.49 -1.11 -5.62
N ILE A 59 8.20 -2.41 -5.54
CA ILE A 59 9.02 -3.46 -6.13
C ILE A 59 8.25 -4.12 -7.27
N PHE A 60 8.76 -3.95 -8.49
CA PHE A 60 8.29 -4.63 -9.69
C PHE A 60 9.22 -5.79 -10.04
N GLN A 61 8.64 -6.93 -10.39
CA GLN A 61 9.37 -8.08 -10.90
C GLN A 61 9.05 -8.25 -12.39
N VAL A 62 10.07 -8.35 -13.24
CA VAL A 62 9.89 -8.52 -14.68
C VAL A 62 9.16 -9.84 -14.97
N GLY A 63 8.12 -9.79 -15.80
CA GLY A 63 7.29 -10.95 -16.14
C GLY A 63 6.28 -11.36 -15.06
N SER A 64 6.28 -10.69 -13.90
CA SER A 64 5.30 -10.92 -12.83
C SER A 64 4.17 -9.90 -12.91
N SER A 65 2.92 -10.38 -12.82
CA SER A 65 1.72 -9.55 -12.65
C SER A 65 1.53 -9.06 -11.21
N THR A 66 2.32 -9.60 -10.27
CA THR A 66 2.29 -9.24 -8.85
C THR A 66 3.46 -8.34 -8.49
N PHE A 67 3.21 -7.26 -7.75
CA PHE A 67 4.18 -6.28 -7.29
C PHE A 67 3.89 -5.88 -5.84
N THR A 68 4.90 -5.33 -5.16
CA THR A 68 4.82 -5.02 -3.73
C THR A 68 4.90 -3.50 -3.52
N ILE A 69 3.98 -2.93 -2.76
CA ILE A 69 3.98 -1.52 -2.34
C ILE A 69 4.08 -1.49 -0.82
N ASN A 70 5.17 -0.94 -0.27
CA ASN A 70 5.39 -0.84 1.18
C ASN A 70 5.22 -2.18 1.93
N GLY A 71 5.58 -3.30 1.28
CA GLY A 71 5.42 -4.65 1.83
C GLY A 71 4.08 -5.33 1.52
N GLU A 72 3.08 -4.59 1.01
CA GLU A 72 1.78 -5.14 0.60
C GLU A 72 1.81 -5.61 -0.86
N SER A 73 1.36 -6.84 -1.10
CA SER A 73 1.29 -7.42 -2.44
C SER A 73 0.00 -7.01 -3.16
N LYS A 74 0.12 -6.55 -4.41
CA LYS A 74 -1.00 -6.24 -5.30
C LYS A 74 -0.77 -6.87 -6.67
N THR A 75 -1.86 -7.13 -7.40
CA THR A 75 -1.84 -7.79 -8.72
C THR A 75 -2.48 -6.92 -9.78
N PHE A 76 -1.83 -6.78 -10.93
CA PHE A 76 -2.30 -6.00 -12.09
C PHE A 76 -2.16 -6.83 -13.36
N ASP A 77 -2.98 -6.51 -14.36
CA ASP A 77 -3.10 -7.30 -15.59
C ASP A 77 -1.86 -7.22 -16.49
N THR A 78 -1.10 -6.13 -16.42
CA THR A 78 0.06 -5.90 -17.30
C THR A 78 1.38 -6.03 -16.53
N PRO A 79 2.16 -7.09 -16.77
CA PRO A 79 3.47 -7.24 -16.14
C PRO A 79 4.53 -6.31 -16.77
N PRO A 80 5.60 -5.94 -16.05
CA PRO A 80 6.76 -5.28 -16.65
C PRO A 80 7.45 -6.21 -17.65
N VAL A 81 7.89 -5.67 -18.78
CA VAL A 81 8.52 -6.45 -19.87
C VAL A 81 9.81 -5.80 -20.32
N ILE A 82 10.78 -6.61 -20.75
CA ILE A 82 12.00 -6.09 -21.38
C ILE A 82 11.80 -6.10 -22.90
N LYS A 83 11.92 -4.93 -23.52
CA LYS A 83 11.83 -4.77 -24.98
C LYS A 83 12.96 -3.87 -25.45
N ASN A 84 13.68 -4.31 -26.48
CA ASN A 84 14.81 -3.56 -27.08
C ASN A 84 15.85 -3.11 -26.04
N GLY A 85 16.17 -3.97 -25.06
CA GLY A 85 17.13 -3.67 -23.99
C GLY A 85 16.64 -2.66 -22.94
N ARG A 86 15.35 -2.30 -22.93
CA ARG A 86 14.74 -1.42 -21.92
C ARG A 86 13.61 -2.14 -21.20
N THR A 87 13.47 -1.88 -19.90
CA THR A 87 12.33 -2.38 -19.13
C THR A 87 11.16 -1.40 -19.27
N LEU A 88 10.05 -1.88 -19.83
CA LEU A 88 8.79 -1.15 -19.90
C LEU A 88 7.99 -1.47 -18.65
N LEU A 89 7.71 -0.44 -17.85
CA LEU A 89 6.86 -0.55 -16.68
C LEU A 89 5.43 -0.11 -17.00
N PRO A 90 4.43 -0.79 -16.45
CA PRO A 90 3.05 -0.34 -16.52
C PRO A 90 2.87 0.99 -15.76
N ILE A 91 2.43 2.04 -16.46
CA ILE A 91 2.33 3.40 -15.88
C ILE A 91 1.23 3.51 -14.81
N LYS A 92 0.09 2.82 -15.00
CA LYS A 92 -1.05 2.88 -14.10
C LYS A 92 -0.73 2.48 -12.65
N PRO A 93 -0.21 1.26 -12.38
CA PRO A 93 0.13 0.86 -11.01
C PRO A 93 1.19 1.77 -10.39
N LEU A 94 2.14 2.27 -11.18
CA LEU A 94 3.17 3.18 -10.68
C LEU A 94 2.54 4.47 -10.15
N ILE A 95 1.67 5.11 -10.93
CA ILE A 95 1.01 6.36 -10.53
C ILE A 95 0.04 6.14 -9.36
N GLU A 96 -0.77 5.08 -9.39
CA GLU A 96 -1.70 4.77 -8.30
C GLU A 96 -0.98 4.45 -6.98
N SER A 97 0.20 3.82 -7.05
CA SER A 97 1.04 3.56 -5.87
C SER A 97 1.59 4.84 -5.24
N LEU A 98 1.71 5.91 -6.03
CA LEU A 98 2.15 7.23 -5.59
C LEU A 98 0.96 8.15 -5.28
N ASN A 99 -0.25 7.59 -5.09
CA ASN A 99 -1.48 8.36 -4.85
C ASN A 99 -1.89 9.30 -6.00
N GLY A 100 -1.42 9.04 -7.23
CA GLY A 100 -1.91 9.72 -8.43
C GLY A 100 -3.08 8.99 -9.09
N PHE A 101 -3.71 9.64 -10.06
CA PHE A 101 -4.85 9.12 -10.81
C PHE A 101 -4.55 9.07 -12.31
N VAL A 102 -4.94 7.98 -12.95
CA VAL A 102 -4.85 7.80 -14.41
C VAL A 102 -6.25 7.53 -14.96
N PHE A 103 -6.67 8.33 -15.92
CA PHE A 103 -7.96 8.23 -16.60
C PHE A 103 -7.77 8.06 -18.11
N TRP A 104 -8.60 7.21 -18.73
CA TRP A 104 -8.65 7.03 -20.17
C TRP A 104 -10.00 7.53 -20.69
N SER A 105 -9.96 8.49 -21.62
CA SER A 105 -11.11 8.98 -22.35
C SER A 105 -11.20 8.26 -23.71
N PRO A 106 -12.11 7.28 -23.88
CA PRO A 106 -12.22 6.52 -25.13
C PRO A 106 -12.75 7.36 -26.30
N SER A 107 -13.57 8.39 -26.02
CA SER A 107 -14.10 9.30 -27.03
C SER A 107 -13.03 10.18 -27.66
N GLU A 108 -12.07 10.63 -26.85
CA GLU A 108 -10.97 11.49 -27.28
C GLU A 108 -9.68 10.71 -27.59
N ARG A 109 -9.65 9.40 -27.29
CA ARG A 109 -8.44 8.56 -27.28
C ARG A 109 -7.30 9.18 -26.47
N LYS A 110 -7.65 9.80 -25.34
CA LYS A 110 -6.75 10.59 -24.50
C LYS A 110 -6.51 9.94 -23.15
N VAL A 111 -5.25 9.89 -22.72
CA VAL A 111 -4.88 9.53 -21.34
C VAL A 111 -4.65 10.81 -20.54
N THR A 112 -5.29 10.93 -19.38
CA THR A 112 -5.06 12.03 -18.44
C THR A 112 -4.46 11.46 -17.15
N VAL A 113 -3.32 12.01 -16.73
CA VAL A 113 -2.62 11.65 -15.50
C VAL A 113 -2.60 12.85 -14.56
N ASN A 114 -3.11 12.65 -13.35
CA ASN A 114 -3.06 13.64 -12.27
C ASN A 114 -2.12 13.14 -11.18
N PHE A 115 -1.09 13.92 -10.88
CA PHE A 115 -0.11 13.60 -9.84
C PHE A 115 0.26 14.87 -9.06
N GLY A 116 -0.27 15.00 -7.84
CA GLY A 116 -0.21 16.25 -7.09
C GLY A 116 -0.81 17.40 -7.90
N ASP A 117 -0.06 18.49 -8.07
CA ASP A 117 -0.49 19.66 -8.86
C ASP A 117 -0.24 19.52 -10.37
N LYS A 118 0.30 18.37 -10.82
CA LYS A 118 0.63 18.15 -12.23
C LYS A 118 -0.50 17.42 -12.93
N ASN A 119 -0.93 17.99 -14.05
CA ASN A 119 -1.82 17.35 -15.01
C ASN A 119 -1.04 17.09 -16.31
N ILE A 120 -1.01 15.83 -16.73
CA ILE A 120 -0.33 15.40 -17.96
C ILE A 120 -1.39 14.77 -18.86
N GLU A 121 -1.49 15.28 -20.09
CA GLU A 121 -2.37 14.73 -21.11
C GLU A 121 -1.53 14.08 -22.22
N LEU A 122 -1.92 12.87 -22.62
CA LEU A 122 -1.36 12.18 -23.78
C LEU A 122 -2.48 11.94 -24.80
N TRP A 123 -2.22 12.34 -26.03
CA TRP A 123 -3.12 12.24 -27.19
C TRP A 123 -2.62 11.20 -28.19
#